data_AF-A0AAV0FZC7-F1
#
_entry.id   AF-A0AAV0FZC7-F1
#
_cell.length_a   1.000
_cell.length_b   1.000
_cell.length_c   1.000
_cell.angle_alpha   90.00
_cell.angle_beta   90.00
_cell.angle_gamma   90.00
#
_symmetry.space_group_name_H-M   'P 1'
#
loop_
_entity.id
_entity.type
_entity.pdbx_description
1 polymer ?
#
loop_
_entity_poly.entity_id
_entity_poly.type
_entity_poly.pdbx_seq_one_letter_code
_entity_poly.pdbx_strand_id
1 'polypeptide(L)'
;MASSSLTAVQQSAPPSLDLSCDDFYFSLVPNDDADQTSPPVSDAKYAEELQFQEALLSSITTAAAQSSGTPDPPLSTLEIMKMVSAATAAALAQVEVEEVGEKCESSQMFCVICTERKDLDEMFRLDGCGHMFCTVCISRHVETRVQDSIPVVTCPGLNCSASLEFDSCKAFVPLDVLTRWDYVLCQSVIPASEKFYCPYKNCSAMLVNDSGGMIRESECPFCNRLFCAQCNVPWHSGIGCEEFQTLGVDERGREDIMVRDMAKQKSWRRCPSCQFYVDKTEGCLHITCRCKFEFCYACGATWSSTHGGCQ
;
A
#
# COMPACT_ATOMS: atom_id res chain seq x y z
N MET A 1 25.25 22.12 -15.74
CA MET A 1 23.80 21.84 -15.61
C MET A 1 23.61 21.31 -14.21
N ALA A 2 22.78 21.99 -13.40
CA ALA A 2 22.62 21.64 -12.00
C ALA A 2 21.87 20.31 -11.89
N SER A 3 22.51 19.29 -11.31
CA SER A 3 21.85 18.05 -10.93
C SER A 3 20.94 18.34 -9.73
N SER A 4 19.65 18.51 -9.98
CA SER A 4 18.64 18.55 -8.93
C SER A 4 18.34 17.10 -8.52
N SER A 5 18.75 16.75 -7.30
CA SER A 5 18.65 15.39 -6.76
C SER A 5 17.22 15.10 -6.29
N LEU A 6 16.73 13.90 -6.58
CA LEU A 6 15.51 13.37 -5.96
C LEU A 6 15.89 12.67 -4.66
N THR A 7 15.15 12.94 -3.60
CA THR A 7 15.46 12.39 -2.28
C THR A 7 14.72 11.05 -2.13
N ALA A 8 15.46 10.02 -1.74
CA ALA A 8 14.87 8.74 -1.39
C ALA A 8 14.17 8.86 -0.02
N VAL A 9 12.87 8.61 0.04
CA VAL A 9 12.21 8.36 1.33
C VAL A 9 12.36 6.87 1.62
N GLN A 10 13.28 6.54 2.51
CA GLN A 10 13.47 5.18 2.99
C GLN A 10 12.36 4.87 4.00
N GLN A 11 11.28 4.25 3.54
CA GLN A 11 10.28 3.69 4.45
C GLN A 11 10.83 2.38 5.01
N SER A 12 11.07 2.33 6.32
CA SER A 12 11.20 1.07 7.03
C SER A 12 9.87 0.32 6.93
N ALA A 13 9.87 -0.83 6.27
CA ALA A 13 8.73 -1.72 6.23
C ALA A 13 8.37 -2.17 7.67
N PRO A 14 7.08 -2.27 8.05
CA PRO A 14 6.70 -3.06 9.22
C PRO A 14 7.08 -4.53 8.98
N PRO A 15 7.33 -5.33 10.03
CA PRO A 15 7.74 -6.72 9.87
C PRO A 15 6.66 -7.49 9.10
N SER A 16 7.01 -7.94 7.90
CA SER A 16 6.22 -8.87 7.12
C SER A 16 6.13 -10.19 7.88
N LEU A 17 4.92 -10.61 8.21
CA LEU A 17 4.64 -12.01 8.56
C LEU A 17 4.97 -12.86 7.33
N ASP A 18 5.95 -13.72 7.52
CA ASP A 18 6.44 -14.69 6.55
C ASP A 18 5.36 -15.75 6.32
N LEU A 19 4.76 -15.74 5.14
CA LEU A 19 3.94 -16.84 4.61
C LEU A 19 4.47 -17.15 3.22
N SER A 20 5.51 -17.99 3.20
CA SER A 20 5.99 -18.65 1.99
C SER A 20 4.91 -19.58 1.44
N CYS A 21 4.40 -19.29 0.24
CA CYS A 21 3.72 -20.27 -0.59
C CYS A 21 4.64 -20.54 -1.80
N ASP A 22 5.10 -21.78 -1.91
CA ASP A 22 6.02 -22.26 -2.93
C ASP A 22 5.45 -22.13 -4.35
N ASP A 23 6.18 -21.39 -5.20
CA ASP A 23 5.91 -21.21 -6.63
C ASP A 23 6.72 -22.22 -7.46
N PHE A 24 6.49 -23.51 -7.24
CA PHE A 24 7.01 -24.60 -8.08
C PHE A 24 5.89 -25.31 -8.84
N TYR A 25 5.01 -24.57 -9.51
CA TYR A 25 4.05 -25.16 -10.45
C TYR A 25 3.63 -24.20 -11.57
N PHE A 26 4.58 -23.65 -12.33
CA PHE A 26 4.25 -23.10 -13.65
C PHE A 26 5.42 -23.22 -14.63
N SER A 27 5.69 -24.45 -15.04
CA SER A 27 6.36 -24.74 -16.30
C SER A 27 5.82 -26.06 -16.78
N LEU A 28 4.70 -25.99 -17.50
CA LEU A 28 4.18 -26.91 -18.51
C LEU A 28 2.69 -26.56 -18.69
N VAL A 29 2.33 -25.84 -19.76
CA VAL A 29 1.34 -26.26 -20.78
C VAL A 29 1.29 -25.17 -21.89
N PRO A 30 1.25 -25.55 -23.18
CA PRO A 30 1.19 -24.63 -24.32
C PRO A 30 -0.19 -23.97 -24.48
N ASN A 31 -0.22 -22.91 -25.29
CA ASN A 31 -1.45 -22.33 -25.85
C ASN A 31 -2.35 -23.39 -26.49
N ASP A 32 -3.66 -23.36 -26.20
CA ASP A 32 -4.71 -23.25 -27.23
C ASP A 32 -6.10 -23.17 -26.59
N ASP A 33 -7.02 -22.61 -27.37
CA ASP A 33 -8.37 -22.19 -27.07
C ASP A 33 -9.33 -23.23 -26.45
N ALA A 34 -10.38 -22.66 -25.84
CA ALA A 34 -11.73 -23.20 -25.62
C ALA A 34 -12.08 -23.90 -24.28
N ASP A 35 -13.17 -23.37 -23.74
CA ASP A 35 -14.24 -24.00 -22.96
C ASP A 35 -14.17 -24.00 -21.42
N GLN A 36 -15.32 -23.67 -20.86
CA GLN A 36 -15.56 -23.24 -19.49
C GLN A 36 -16.15 -24.40 -18.70
N THR A 37 -15.34 -25.18 -17.97
CA THR A 37 -15.83 -26.09 -16.91
C THR A 37 -14.75 -26.39 -15.87
N SER A 38 -14.96 -25.97 -14.63
CA SER A 38 -14.19 -26.43 -13.46
C SER A 38 -14.44 -27.93 -13.21
N PRO A 39 -13.43 -28.77 -12.93
CA PRO A 39 -13.64 -30.18 -12.67
C PRO A 39 -14.22 -30.41 -11.26
N PRO A 40 -15.06 -31.44 -11.04
CA PRO A 40 -15.55 -31.77 -9.71
C PRO A 40 -14.43 -32.47 -8.92
N VAL A 41 -14.23 -32.05 -7.67
CA VAL A 41 -13.31 -32.72 -6.74
C VAL A 41 -13.81 -34.15 -6.54
N SER A 42 -12.96 -35.15 -6.79
CA SER A 42 -13.34 -36.55 -6.62
C SER A 42 -13.32 -36.95 -5.15
N ASP A 43 -14.34 -37.71 -4.72
CA ASP A 43 -14.52 -38.19 -3.35
C ASP A 43 -13.29 -38.93 -2.79
N ALA A 44 -12.47 -39.52 -3.67
CA ALA A 44 -11.23 -40.19 -3.30
C ALA A 44 -10.16 -39.23 -2.74
N LYS A 45 -10.00 -38.03 -3.31
CA LYS A 45 -9.04 -37.04 -2.80
C LYS A 45 -9.48 -36.45 -1.47
N TYR A 46 -10.78 -36.29 -1.28
CA TYR A 46 -11.33 -35.81 -0.03
C TYR A 46 -11.16 -36.85 1.10
N ALA A 47 -11.33 -38.14 0.78
CA ALA A 47 -11.10 -39.22 1.73
C ALA A 47 -9.62 -39.35 2.16
N GLU A 48 -8.67 -39.18 1.24
CA GLU A 48 -7.23 -39.18 1.57
C GLU A 48 -6.85 -38.00 2.48
N GLU A 49 -7.38 -36.81 2.22
CA GLU A 49 -7.12 -35.62 3.05
C GLU A 49 -7.68 -35.80 4.47
N LEU A 50 -8.87 -36.42 4.61
CA LEU A 50 -9.45 -36.70 5.92
C LEU A 50 -8.60 -37.69 6.73
N GLN A 51 -8.10 -38.75 6.08
CA GLN A 51 -7.25 -39.75 6.72
C GLN A 51 -5.89 -39.17 7.16
N PHE A 52 -5.35 -38.22 6.40
CA PHE A 52 -4.12 -37.52 6.76
C PHE A 52 -4.31 -36.63 8.00
N GLN A 53 -5.43 -35.92 8.10
CA GLN A 53 -5.76 -35.09 9.25
C GLN A 53 -6.01 -35.91 10.53
N GLU A 54 -6.65 -37.07 10.41
CA GLU A 54 -6.85 -37.99 11.54
C GLU A 54 -5.52 -38.57 12.07
N ALA A 55 -4.58 -38.89 11.18
CA ALA A 55 -3.26 -39.36 11.56
C ALA A 55 -2.44 -38.30 12.32
N LEU A 56 -2.55 -37.03 11.91
CA LEU A 56 -1.94 -35.88 12.60
C LEU A 56 -2.51 -35.69 14.01
N LEU A 57 -3.84 -35.74 14.17
CA LEU A 57 -4.51 -35.61 15.46
C LEU A 57 -4.14 -36.73 16.43
N SER A 58 -4.02 -37.97 15.95
CA SER A 58 -3.58 -39.12 16.75
C SER A 58 -2.11 -39.00 17.20
N SER A 59 -1.26 -38.39 16.38
CA SER A 59 0.15 -38.17 16.72
C SER A 59 0.33 -37.11 17.82
N ILE A 60 -0.51 -36.07 17.81
CA ILE A 60 -0.47 -34.99 18.81
C ILE A 60 -0.94 -35.47 20.20
N THR A 61 -2.00 -36.29 20.27
CA THR A 61 -2.46 -36.88 21.53
C THR A 61 -1.44 -37.86 22.11
N THR A 62 -0.70 -38.58 21.27
CA THR A 62 0.36 -39.50 21.71
C THR A 62 1.59 -38.74 22.23
N ALA A 63 1.92 -37.58 21.65
CA ALA A 63 3.00 -36.72 22.12
C ALA A 63 2.67 -36.06 23.49
N ALA A 64 1.40 -35.73 23.73
CA ALA A 64 0.94 -35.18 25.01
C ALA A 64 0.94 -36.21 26.16
N ALA A 65 0.89 -37.51 25.84
CA ALA A 65 0.93 -38.60 26.83
C ALA A 65 2.34 -38.97 27.31
N GLN A 66 3.40 -38.41 26.70
CA GLN A 66 4.80 -38.77 27.01
C GLN A 66 5.55 -37.73 27.85
N SER A 67 4.88 -36.66 28.32
CA SER A 67 5.47 -35.75 29.31
C SER A 67 4.91 -36.01 30.72
N SER A 68 5.32 -37.12 31.34
CA SER A 68 5.71 -37.11 32.76
C SER A 68 6.30 -38.46 33.21
N GLY A 69 7.45 -38.41 33.88
CA GLY A 69 7.84 -39.40 34.88
C GLY A 69 9.00 -38.89 35.74
N THR A 70 9.14 -39.12 37.04
CA THR A 70 8.37 -39.78 38.13
C THR A 70 9.10 -39.41 39.48
N PRO A 71 9.07 -40.16 40.62
CA PRO A 71 8.16 -40.04 41.78
C PRO A 71 8.85 -39.91 43.18
N ASP A 72 8.08 -39.73 44.29
CA ASP A 72 8.34 -40.34 45.63
C ASP A 72 7.08 -40.23 46.58
N PRO A 73 6.84 -41.17 47.55
CA PRO A 73 5.62 -41.26 48.41
C PRO A 73 5.89 -41.11 49.94
N PRO A 74 4.96 -41.41 50.89
CA PRO A 74 3.54 -41.04 51.03
C PRO A 74 3.21 -40.38 52.41
N LEU A 75 2.07 -39.68 52.56
CA LEU A 75 1.42 -39.45 53.87
C LEU A 75 -0.10 -39.27 53.72
N SER A 76 -0.81 -39.59 54.81
CA SER A 76 -2.11 -40.24 54.86
C SER A 76 -3.37 -39.36 54.70
N THR A 77 -4.45 -40.07 54.36
CA THR A 77 -5.85 -39.74 54.05
C THR A 77 -6.68 -39.05 55.15
N LEU A 78 -6.14 -38.10 55.92
CA LEU A 78 -6.93 -37.44 56.97
C LEU A 78 -6.63 -35.95 57.10
N GLU A 79 -6.91 -35.13 56.08
CA GLU A 79 -6.98 -33.66 56.29
C GLU A 79 -7.69 -32.83 55.21
N ILE A 80 -8.00 -33.35 54.02
CA ILE A 80 -8.55 -32.51 52.91
C ILE A 80 -10.05 -32.76 52.67
N MET A 81 -10.82 -32.96 53.74
CA MET A 81 -12.28 -33.11 53.63
C MET A 81 -13.07 -32.46 54.77
N LYS A 82 -12.63 -31.31 55.26
CA LYS A 82 -13.42 -30.41 56.11
C LYS A 82 -12.95 -28.98 55.92
N MET A 83 -13.62 -28.21 55.06
CA MET A 83 -13.92 -26.77 55.23
C MET A 83 -14.77 -26.26 54.04
N VAL A 84 -15.94 -26.90 53.83
CA VAL A 84 -17.09 -26.26 53.21
C VAL A 84 -18.31 -26.58 54.08
N SER A 85 -18.98 -25.51 54.53
CA SER A 85 -20.32 -25.40 55.14
C SER A 85 -20.63 -26.06 56.48
N ALA A 86 -20.62 -25.28 57.56
CA ALA A 86 -21.71 -25.22 58.56
C ALA A 86 -21.45 -24.12 59.61
N ALA A 87 -22.21 -23.02 59.54
CA ALA A 87 -22.81 -22.30 60.68
C ALA A 87 -23.14 -20.85 60.31
N THR A 88 -24.28 -20.65 59.65
CA THR A 88 -25.06 -19.42 59.83
C THR A 88 -25.79 -19.45 61.17
N ALA A 89 -25.88 -18.27 61.78
CA ALA A 89 -26.84 -17.83 62.80
C ALA A 89 -26.51 -18.11 64.28
N ALA A 90 -25.95 -17.10 64.96
CA ALA A 90 -26.53 -16.52 66.19
C ALA A 90 -25.64 -15.39 66.76
N ALA A 91 -25.97 -14.14 66.44
CA ALA A 91 -25.83 -12.99 67.35
C ALA A 91 -26.48 -11.75 66.73
N LEU A 92 -27.70 -11.46 67.18
CA LEU A 92 -28.43 -10.22 67.00
C LEU A 92 -27.84 -9.09 67.86
N ALA A 93 -28.12 -7.85 67.45
CA ALA A 93 -27.82 -6.54 68.09
C ALA A 93 -26.39 -6.04 67.81
N GLN A 94 -26.16 -4.90 67.17
CA GLN A 94 -26.82 -3.60 67.34
C GLN A 94 -26.86 -2.84 66.00
N VAL A 95 -28.01 -2.23 65.69
CA VAL A 95 -28.15 -1.20 64.67
C VAL A 95 -27.97 0.13 65.40
N GLU A 96 -26.83 0.78 65.21
CA GLU A 96 -26.70 2.21 65.46
C GLU A 96 -26.82 2.93 64.12
N VAL A 97 -27.83 3.79 64.06
CA VAL A 97 -28.08 4.74 62.99
C VAL A 97 -27.08 5.87 63.20
N GLU A 98 -26.04 5.94 62.37
CA GLU A 98 -25.23 7.15 62.24
C GLU A 98 -25.47 7.81 60.88
N GLU A 99 -26.14 8.94 61.00
CA GLU A 99 -26.21 10.15 60.18
C GLU A 99 -26.03 10.07 58.65
N VAL A 100 -27.07 10.57 57.99
CA VAL A 100 -27.06 11.14 56.64
C VAL A 100 -26.01 12.27 56.61
N GLY A 101 -24.77 11.90 56.26
CA GLY A 101 -23.73 12.81 55.81
C GLY A 101 -23.93 13.09 54.31
N GLU A 102 -24.04 14.36 53.98
CA GLU A 102 -24.33 14.90 52.66
C GLU A 102 -23.54 14.22 51.54
N LYS A 103 -24.30 13.68 50.58
CA LYS A 103 -23.84 13.14 49.30
C LYS A 103 -23.01 14.21 48.59
N CYS A 104 -21.70 14.00 48.47
CA CYS A 104 -20.89 14.70 47.48
C CYS A 104 -21.44 14.33 46.10
N GLU A 105 -22.14 15.25 45.45
CA GLU A 105 -22.64 15.07 44.10
C GLU A 105 -21.44 14.82 43.16
N SER A 106 -21.20 13.56 42.77
CA SER A 106 -20.24 13.27 41.72
C SER A 106 -20.73 14.00 40.46
N SER A 107 -19.92 14.95 39.99
CA SER A 107 -20.27 15.82 38.87
C SER A 107 -20.13 15.04 37.55
N GLN A 108 -21.05 14.11 37.32
CA GLN A 108 -21.08 13.30 36.10
C GLN A 108 -21.54 14.15 34.92
N MET A 109 -20.79 14.07 33.82
CA MET A 109 -21.08 14.77 32.58
C MET A 109 -21.67 13.82 31.55
N PHE A 110 -22.48 14.37 30.63
CA PHE A 110 -23.18 13.58 29.63
C PHE A 110 -22.43 13.59 28.30
N CYS A 111 -22.17 12.40 27.73
CA CYS A 111 -21.58 12.25 26.40
C CYS A 111 -22.66 12.16 25.33
N VAL A 112 -22.65 13.06 24.35
CA VAL A 112 -23.67 13.11 23.28
C VAL A 112 -23.53 12.01 22.21
N ILE A 113 -22.39 11.29 22.17
CA ILE A 113 -22.14 10.21 21.19
C ILE A 113 -22.72 8.88 21.69
N CYS A 114 -22.33 8.45 22.90
CA CYS A 114 -22.85 7.20 23.48
C CYS A 114 -24.10 7.39 24.34
N THR A 115 -24.50 8.62 24.63
CA THR A 115 -25.66 8.96 25.49
C THR A 115 -25.55 8.46 26.94
N GLU A 116 -24.32 8.22 27.41
CA GLU A 116 -24.03 7.78 28.78
C GLU A 116 -23.51 8.93 29.65
N ARG A 117 -23.72 8.82 30.97
CA ARG A 117 -23.07 9.67 31.97
C ARG A 117 -21.71 9.10 32.32
N LYS A 118 -20.70 9.96 32.38
CA LYS A 118 -19.31 9.62 32.66
C LYS A 118 -18.75 10.58 33.71
N ASP A 119 -17.75 10.12 34.46
CA ASP A 119 -17.06 10.97 35.41
C ASP A 119 -16.15 11.97 34.66
N LEU A 120 -15.70 13.03 35.34
CA LEU A 120 -14.96 14.13 34.69
C LEU A 120 -13.61 13.70 34.12
N ASP A 121 -12.97 12.70 34.74
CA ASP A 121 -11.72 12.08 34.31
C ASP A 121 -11.88 11.22 33.05
N GLU A 122 -13.08 10.70 32.81
CA GLU A 122 -13.43 9.96 31.59
C GLU A 122 -13.90 10.87 30.44
N MET A 123 -13.93 12.19 30.66
CA MET A 123 -14.43 13.17 29.69
C MET A 123 -13.30 14.02 29.13
N PHE A 124 -13.28 14.15 27.81
CA PHE A 124 -12.33 14.95 27.07
C PHE A 124 -13.02 16.19 26.50
N ARG A 125 -12.45 17.37 26.80
CA ARG A 125 -12.89 18.66 26.25
C ARG A 125 -11.92 19.09 25.16
N LEU A 126 -12.46 19.44 23.99
CA LEU A 126 -11.65 19.96 22.89
C LEU A 126 -11.43 21.47 23.06
N ASP A 127 -10.18 21.92 23.08
CA ASP A 127 -9.84 23.33 23.31
C ASP A 127 -10.36 24.26 22.20
N GLY A 128 -10.35 23.80 20.94
CA GLY A 128 -10.76 24.62 19.79
C GLY A 128 -12.27 24.89 19.65
N CYS A 129 -13.13 24.17 20.38
CA CYS A 129 -14.59 24.35 20.27
C CYS A 129 -15.36 24.17 21.59
N GLY A 130 -14.72 23.70 22.66
CA GLY A 130 -15.34 23.45 23.95
C GLY A 130 -16.28 22.25 24.01
N HIS A 131 -16.48 21.51 22.92
CA HIS A 131 -17.27 20.27 22.93
C HIS A 131 -16.61 19.21 23.82
N MET A 132 -17.45 18.45 24.52
CA MET A 132 -17.02 17.42 25.47
C MET A 132 -17.56 16.06 25.05
N PHE A 133 -16.70 15.06 25.05
CA PHE A 133 -17.03 13.67 24.72
C PHE A 133 -16.27 12.74 25.66
N CYS A 134 -16.79 11.55 25.92
CA CYS A 134 -16.01 10.58 26.70
C CYS A 134 -14.78 10.10 25.91
N THR A 135 -13.72 9.76 26.63
CA THR A 135 -12.43 9.30 26.06
C THR A 135 -12.60 8.08 25.16
N VAL A 136 -13.54 7.18 25.49
CA VAL A 136 -13.86 6.01 24.67
C VAL A 136 -14.45 6.41 23.31
N CYS A 137 -15.42 7.33 23.29
CA CYS A 137 -16.05 7.77 22.04
C CYS A 137 -15.09 8.55 21.17
N ILE A 138 -14.27 9.43 21.76
CA ILE A 138 -13.32 10.21 20.99
C ILE A 138 -12.17 9.33 20.48
N SER A 139 -11.73 8.34 21.25
CA SER A 139 -10.74 7.34 20.83
C SER A 139 -11.24 6.53 19.63
N ARG A 140 -12.47 6.00 19.69
CA ARG A 140 -13.08 5.28 18.55
C ARG A 140 -13.27 6.17 17.32
N HIS A 141 -13.61 7.44 17.52
CA HIS A 141 -13.70 8.41 16.44
C HIS A 141 -12.35 8.65 15.76
N VAL A 142 -11.29 8.85 16.54
CA VAL A 142 -9.91 8.95 16.02
C VAL A 142 -9.55 7.68 15.25
N GLU A 143 -9.79 6.51 15.82
CA GLU A 143 -9.54 5.21 15.17
C GLU A 143 -10.24 5.10 13.80
N THR A 144 -11.53 5.44 13.75
CA THR A 144 -12.30 5.39 12.50
C THR A 144 -11.74 6.36 11.46
N ARG A 145 -11.42 7.59 11.83
CA ARG A 145 -10.87 8.61 10.91
C ARG A 145 -9.49 8.24 10.38
N VAL A 146 -8.67 7.65 11.23
CA VAL A 146 -7.35 7.14 10.87
C VAL A 146 -7.47 5.93 9.93
N GLN A 147 -8.43 5.05 10.17
CA GLN A 147 -8.73 3.92 9.29
C GLN A 147 -9.16 4.38 7.89
N ASP A 148 -9.93 5.47 7.80
CA ASP A 148 -10.31 6.11 6.54
C ASP A 148 -9.16 6.90 5.88
N SER A 149 -7.93 6.84 6.42
CA SER A 149 -6.75 7.58 5.95
C SER A 149 -6.96 9.11 5.91
N ILE A 150 -7.79 9.65 6.81
CA ILE A 150 -8.03 11.08 6.95
C ILE A 150 -7.01 11.65 7.96
N PRO A 151 -6.06 12.51 7.53
CA PRO A 151 -4.99 13.00 8.41
C PRO A 151 -5.50 13.99 9.47
N VAL A 152 -6.45 14.84 9.10
CA VAL A 152 -7.01 15.87 9.98
C VAL A 152 -8.28 15.34 10.64
N VAL A 153 -8.16 14.90 11.89
CA VAL A 153 -9.30 14.45 12.68
C VAL A 153 -10.05 15.67 13.20
N THR A 154 -11.28 15.88 12.72
CA THR A 154 -12.15 16.97 13.18
C THR A 154 -13.03 16.55 14.35
N CYS A 155 -13.52 17.54 15.09
CA CYS A 155 -14.47 17.38 16.18
C CYS A 155 -15.71 16.58 15.71
N PRO A 156 -16.20 15.60 16.50
CA PRO A 156 -17.45 14.90 16.22
C PRO A 156 -18.72 15.77 16.38
N GLY A 157 -18.59 16.98 16.92
CA GLY A 157 -19.71 17.88 17.16
C GLY A 157 -20.40 18.31 15.87
N LEU A 158 -21.72 18.50 15.94
CA LEU A 158 -22.53 18.94 14.81
C LEU A 158 -22.02 20.28 14.26
N ASN A 159 -21.77 20.34 12.95
CA ASN A 159 -21.24 21.51 12.25
C ASN A 159 -19.95 22.10 12.85
N CYS A 160 -19.13 21.26 13.49
CA CYS A 160 -17.87 21.70 14.07
C CYS A 160 -16.68 21.33 13.17
N SER A 161 -15.86 22.33 12.84
CA SER A 161 -14.63 22.16 12.05
C SER A 161 -13.35 22.23 12.87
N ALA A 162 -13.44 22.25 14.21
CA ALA A 162 -12.26 22.27 15.07
C ALA A 162 -11.48 20.96 14.92
N SER A 163 -10.16 21.05 14.77
CA SER A 163 -9.26 19.90 14.69
C SER A 163 -8.90 19.36 16.07
N LEU A 164 -8.76 18.05 16.19
CA LEU A 164 -8.16 17.41 17.36
C LEU A 164 -6.63 17.44 17.21
N GLU A 165 -5.95 17.79 18.30
CA GLU A 165 -4.49 17.74 18.37
C GLU A 165 -4.03 16.34 18.77
N PHE A 166 -2.98 15.86 18.08
CA PHE A 166 -2.39 14.54 18.30
C PHE A 166 -1.91 14.37 19.75
N ASP A 167 -1.21 15.37 20.30
CA ASP A 167 -0.65 15.33 21.65
C ASP A 167 -1.72 15.21 22.74
N SER A 168 -2.84 15.92 22.59
CA SER A 168 -3.96 15.90 23.55
C SER A 168 -4.67 14.56 23.63
N CYS A 169 -4.52 13.70 22.61
CA CYS A 169 -5.14 12.39 22.54
C CYS A 169 -4.24 11.26 23.08
N LYS A 170 -2.94 11.51 23.29
CA LYS A 170 -1.97 10.49 23.71
C LYS A 170 -2.30 9.81 25.04
N ALA A 171 -3.02 10.51 25.92
CA ALA A 171 -3.33 10.03 27.26
C ALA A 171 -4.37 8.89 27.28
N PHE A 172 -5.23 8.79 26.26
CA PHE A 172 -6.36 7.86 26.26
C PHE A 172 -6.57 7.09 24.94
N VAL A 173 -5.90 7.47 23.85
CA VAL A 173 -5.93 6.70 22.59
C VAL A 173 -4.89 5.57 22.64
N PRO A 174 -5.24 4.34 22.22
CA PRO A 174 -4.30 3.23 22.13
C PRO A 174 -3.06 3.54 21.26
N LEU A 175 -1.91 3.01 21.65
CA LEU A 175 -0.62 3.28 20.99
C LEU A 175 -0.59 2.84 19.52
N ASP A 176 -1.25 1.73 19.18
CA ASP A 176 -1.36 1.23 17.81
C ASP A 176 -2.16 2.19 16.91
N VAL A 177 -3.21 2.81 17.45
CA VAL A 177 -4.00 3.85 16.77
C VAL A 177 -3.17 5.12 16.62
N LEU A 178 -2.47 5.56 17.66
CA LEU A 178 -1.58 6.72 17.61
C LEU A 178 -0.46 6.53 16.57
N THR A 179 0.14 5.34 16.52
CA THR A 179 1.19 5.02 15.54
C THR A 179 0.66 5.08 14.11
N ARG A 180 -0.55 4.55 13.87
CA ARG A 180 -1.22 4.69 12.57
C ARG A 180 -1.55 6.15 12.25
N TRP A 181 -2.03 6.92 13.21
CA TRP A 181 -2.35 8.33 13.01
C TRP A 181 -1.10 9.13 12.65
N ASP A 182 0.00 8.92 13.37
CA ASP A 182 1.31 9.52 13.08
C ASP A 182 1.79 9.19 11.65
N TYR A 183 1.61 7.94 11.23
CA TYR A 183 1.92 7.53 9.87
C TYR A 183 1.06 8.23 8.81
N VAL A 184 -0.27 8.32 9.02
CA VAL A 184 -1.19 9.03 8.10
C VAL A 184 -0.85 10.53 8.05
N LEU A 185 -0.51 11.14 9.19
CA LEU A 185 -0.03 12.53 9.24
C LEU A 185 1.24 12.70 8.40
N CYS A 186 2.25 11.85 8.61
CA CYS A 186 3.49 11.86 7.81
C CYS A 186 3.22 11.70 6.32
N GLN A 187 2.32 10.79 5.92
CA GLN A 187 1.96 10.60 4.52
C GLN A 187 1.28 11.84 3.92
N SER A 188 0.52 12.58 4.71
CA SER A 188 -0.20 13.78 4.27
C SER A 188 0.69 15.00 4.09
N VAL A 189 1.86 15.03 4.75
CA VAL A 189 2.86 16.11 4.60
C VAL A 189 3.38 16.16 3.16
N ILE A 190 3.47 15.03 2.48
CA ILE A 190 3.95 14.96 1.09
C ILE A 190 2.73 15.02 0.16
N PRO A 191 2.53 16.12 -0.59
CA PRO A 191 1.44 16.25 -1.55
C PRO A 191 1.48 15.15 -2.61
N ALA A 192 0.33 14.74 -3.11
CA ALA A 192 0.27 13.76 -4.21
C ALA A 192 1.02 14.24 -5.46
N SER A 193 1.09 15.55 -5.69
CA SER A 193 1.85 16.16 -6.79
C SER A 193 3.36 16.01 -6.68
N GLU A 194 3.88 15.74 -5.49
CA GLU A 194 5.31 15.59 -5.23
C GLU A 194 5.74 14.12 -5.18
N LYS A 195 4.79 13.18 -5.22
CA LYS A 195 5.03 11.74 -5.22
C LYS A 195 5.12 11.22 -6.65
N PHE A 196 6.17 10.47 -6.95
CA PHE A 196 6.31 9.73 -8.19
C PHE A 196 6.89 8.36 -7.91
N TYR A 197 6.73 7.46 -8.87
CA TYR A 197 7.16 6.09 -8.77
C TYR A 197 8.18 5.79 -9.84
N CYS A 198 9.17 4.97 -9.49
CA CYS A 198 10.12 4.44 -10.44
C CYS A 198 9.37 3.66 -11.54
N PRO A 199 9.52 3.99 -12.83
CA PRO A 199 8.75 3.37 -13.91
C PRO A 199 9.18 1.94 -14.23
N TYR A 200 10.26 1.46 -13.63
CA TYR A 200 10.74 0.10 -13.79
C TYR A 200 9.93 -0.84 -12.90
N LYS A 201 9.20 -1.77 -13.52
CA LYS A 201 8.28 -2.73 -12.85
C LYS A 201 8.92 -3.52 -11.70
N ASN A 202 10.21 -3.85 -11.82
CA ASN A 202 10.96 -4.58 -10.81
C ASN A 202 11.51 -3.69 -9.67
N CYS A 203 11.20 -2.40 -9.67
CA CYS A 203 11.62 -1.46 -8.62
C CYS A 203 10.40 -0.75 -8.03
N SER A 204 9.64 0.00 -8.84
CA SER A 204 8.40 0.69 -8.43
C SER A 204 8.53 1.53 -7.15
N ALA A 205 9.74 1.93 -6.77
CA ALA A 205 10.01 2.66 -5.55
C ALA A 205 9.35 4.04 -5.60
N MET A 206 8.76 4.47 -4.47
CA MET A 206 8.22 5.81 -4.30
C MET A 206 9.37 6.80 -4.08
N LEU A 207 9.29 7.93 -4.74
CA LEU A 207 10.29 8.99 -4.75
C LEU A 207 9.58 10.34 -4.58
N VAL A 208 10.29 11.33 -4.01
CA VAL A 208 9.73 12.66 -3.71
C VAL A 208 10.60 13.77 -4.31
N ASN A 209 9.95 14.78 -4.88
CA ASN A 209 10.58 15.89 -5.59
C ASN A 209 10.56 17.12 -4.68
N ASP A 210 11.60 17.20 -3.86
CA ASP A 210 11.76 18.28 -2.88
C ASP A 210 12.27 19.58 -3.52
N SER A 211 12.58 19.57 -4.82
CA SER A 211 13.26 20.69 -5.49
C SER A 211 12.32 21.82 -5.94
N GLY A 212 11.00 21.61 -5.87
CA GLY A 212 9.98 22.59 -6.30
C GLY A 212 10.01 22.92 -7.81
N GLY A 213 10.92 22.30 -8.56
CA GLY A 213 11.11 22.51 -9.99
C GLY A 213 10.68 21.31 -10.82
N MET A 214 10.50 21.54 -12.11
CA MET A 214 10.17 20.47 -13.07
C MET A 214 11.45 19.69 -13.42
N ILE A 215 11.65 18.54 -12.77
CA ILE A 215 12.75 17.64 -13.08
C ILE A 215 12.37 16.77 -14.27
N ARG A 216 13.20 16.78 -15.31
CA ARG A 216 13.03 15.91 -16.48
C ARG A 216 13.82 14.62 -16.32
N GLU A 217 15.12 14.73 -16.14
CA GLU A 217 16.04 13.61 -16.01
C GLU A 217 16.27 13.31 -14.53
N SER A 218 16.10 12.05 -14.12
CA SER A 218 16.49 11.64 -12.79
C SER A 218 16.93 10.18 -12.73
N GLU A 219 17.75 9.87 -11.74
CA GLU A 219 18.21 8.54 -11.42
C GLU A 219 17.46 8.01 -10.20
N CYS A 220 16.94 6.79 -10.30
CA CYS A 220 16.29 6.16 -9.16
C CYS A 220 17.36 5.69 -8.14
N PRO A 221 17.35 6.16 -6.88
CA PRO A 221 18.34 5.81 -5.86
C PRO A 221 18.29 4.33 -5.42
N PHE A 222 17.20 3.61 -5.73
CA PHE A 222 17.03 2.21 -5.36
C PHE A 222 17.54 1.24 -6.43
N CYS A 223 17.45 1.60 -7.71
CA CYS A 223 17.85 0.72 -8.80
C CYS A 223 18.86 1.34 -9.77
N ASN A 224 19.31 2.57 -9.50
CA ASN A 224 20.34 3.33 -10.22
C ASN A 224 20.08 3.42 -11.73
N ARG A 225 18.80 3.48 -12.11
CA ARG A 225 18.37 3.60 -13.51
C ARG A 225 17.79 4.97 -13.75
N LEU A 226 18.20 5.56 -14.87
CA LEU A 226 17.69 6.84 -15.34
C LEU A 226 16.25 6.71 -15.85
N PHE A 227 15.42 7.69 -15.53
CA PHE A 227 14.06 7.79 -16.01
C PHE A 227 13.67 9.25 -16.28
N CYS A 228 12.59 9.43 -17.04
CA CYS A 228 12.00 10.73 -17.26
C CYS A 228 10.91 10.99 -16.22
N ALA A 229 11.13 11.92 -15.29
CA ALA A 229 10.16 12.25 -14.23
C ALA A 229 8.94 13.03 -14.73
N GLN A 230 9.03 13.68 -15.90
CA GLN A 230 7.86 14.32 -16.54
C GLN A 230 6.95 13.30 -17.23
N CYS A 231 7.53 12.32 -17.92
CA CYS A 231 6.79 11.32 -18.68
C CYS A 231 6.44 10.07 -17.84
N ASN A 232 7.10 9.86 -16.69
CA ASN A 232 7.02 8.65 -15.87
C ASN A 232 7.34 7.37 -16.66
N VAL A 233 8.42 7.39 -17.44
CA VAL A 233 8.88 6.28 -18.30
C VAL A 233 10.40 6.11 -18.22
N PRO A 234 10.96 4.96 -18.64
CA PRO A 234 12.41 4.80 -18.81
C PRO A 234 13.04 5.95 -19.59
N TRP A 235 14.28 6.29 -19.28
CA TRP A 235 14.94 7.45 -19.85
C TRP A 235 15.00 7.40 -21.38
N HIS A 236 14.64 8.54 -22.01
CA HIS A 236 14.60 8.72 -23.46
C HIS A 236 15.48 9.91 -23.90
N SER A 237 16.78 9.65 -24.08
CA SER A 237 17.73 10.64 -24.59
C SER A 237 17.42 11.02 -26.06
N GLY A 238 17.88 12.19 -26.51
CA GLY A 238 17.81 12.61 -27.92
C GLY A 238 16.41 12.97 -28.45
N ILE A 239 15.36 12.72 -27.66
CA ILE A 239 13.96 13.05 -27.95
C ILE A 239 13.37 13.90 -26.83
N GLY A 240 12.69 15.00 -27.19
CA GLY A 240 11.93 15.81 -26.22
C GLY A 240 10.68 15.08 -25.72
N CYS A 241 10.19 15.42 -24.53
CA CYS A 241 9.00 14.78 -23.95
C CYS A 241 7.77 14.89 -24.86
N GLU A 242 7.55 16.06 -25.49
CA GLU A 242 6.45 16.28 -26.44
C GLU A 242 6.53 15.32 -27.63
N GLU A 243 7.69 15.25 -28.28
CA GLU A 243 7.92 14.35 -29.41
C GLU A 243 7.77 12.88 -28.98
N PHE A 244 8.26 12.51 -27.79
CA PHE A 244 8.12 11.16 -27.24
C PHE A 244 6.66 10.76 -27.04
N GLN A 245 5.81 11.66 -26.55
CA GLN A 245 4.40 11.38 -26.33
C GLN A 245 3.60 11.23 -27.64
N THR A 246 4.11 11.75 -28.76
CA THR A 246 3.49 11.55 -30.08
C THR A 246 3.81 10.20 -30.72
N LEU A 247 4.83 9.49 -30.21
CA LEU A 247 5.22 8.18 -30.76
C LEU A 247 4.19 7.09 -30.41
N GLY A 248 4.03 6.13 -31.32
CA GLY A 248 3.29 4.90 -31.04
C GLY A 248 3.95 4.10 -29.91
N VAL A 249 3.18 3.27 -29.21
CA VAL A 249 3.71 2.46 -28.08
C VAL A 249 4.90 1.59 -28.53
N ASP A 250 4.82 1.03 -29.73
CA ASP A 250 5.84 0.16 -30.33
C ASP A 250 7.09 0.92 -30.82
N GLU A 251 7.11 2.26 -30.74
CA GLU A 251 8.26 3.09 -31.13
C GLU A 251 8.93 3.78 -29.92
N ARG A 252 8.44 3.51 -28.70
CA ARG A 252 8.96 4.09 -27.45
C ARG A 252 10.01 3.20 -26.77
N GLY A 253 10.34 2.05 -27.36
CA GLY A 253 11.41 1.21 -26.87
C GLY A 253 12.75 1.94 -26.90
N ARG A 254 13.65 1.59 -25.98
CA ARG A 254 15.00 2.17 -25.94
C ARG A 254 15.70 2.01 -27.29
N GLU A 255 15.59 0.82 -27.88
CA GLU A 255 16.21 0.48 -29.15
C GLU A 255 15.61 1.30 -30.30
N ASP A 256 14.30 1.49 -30.32
CA ASP A 256 13.60 2.30 -31.34
C ASP A 256 14.03 3.76 -31.30
N ILE A 257 14.14 4.32 -30.10
CA ILE A 257 14.62 5.70 -29.89
C ILE A 257 16.07 5.82 -30.36
N MET A 258 16.93 4.83 -30.07
CA MET A 258 18.31 4.81 -30.55
C MET A 258 18.40 4.74 -32.08
N VAL A 259 17.59 3.90 -32.72
CA VAL A 259 17.51 3.80 -34.19
C VAL A 259 17.05 5.13 -34.79
N ARG A 260 16.07 5.78 -34.16
CA ARG A 260 15.54 7.08 -34.59
C ARG A 260 16.56 8.20 -34.45
N ASP A 261 17.30 8.25 -33.35
CA ASP A 261 18.38 9.23 -33.17
C ASP A 261 19.50 9.01 -34.19
N MET A 262 19.86 7.76 -34.46
CA MET A 262 20.81 7.42 -35.52
C MET A 262 20.28 7.84 -36.90
N ALA A 263 18.99 7.62 -37.17
CA ALA A 263 18.34 8.05 -38.40
C ALA A 263 18.41 9.57 -38.58
N LYS A 264 18.19 10.36 -37.51
CA LYS A 264 18.36 11.82 -37.55
C LYS A 264 19.80 12.22 -37.86
N GLN A 265 20.78 11.59 -37.20
CA GLN A 265 22.21 11.90 -37.42
C GLN A 265 22.67 11.58 -38.84
N LYS A 266 22.21 10.46 -39.40
CA LYS A 266 22.56 10.01 -40.76
C LYS A 266 21.62 10.55 -41.84
N SER A 267 20.63 11.37 -41.47
CA SER A 267 19.59 11.88 -42.38
C SER A 267 18.82 10.78 -43.12
N TRP A 268 18.59 9.64 -42.46
CA TRP A 268 17.78 8.54 -42.99
C TRP A 268 16.30 8.96 -43.10
N ARG A 269 15.64 8.52 -44.18
CA ARG A 269 14.25 8.89 -44.47
C ARG A 269 13.31 7.72 -44.22
N ARG A 270 12.15 7.95 -43.59
CA ARG A 270 11.08 6.95 -43.54
C ARG A 270 10.33 6.88 -44.87
N CYS A 271 9.99 5.68 -45.32
CA CYS A 271 9.08 5.52 -46.45
C CYS A 271 7.68 6.00 -46.07
N PRO A 272 7.00 6.83 -46.89
CA PRO A 272 5.66 7.33 -46.58
C PRO A 272 4.61 6.21 -46.46
N SER A 273 4.78 5.12 -47.20
CA SER A 273 3.82 4.01 -47.24
C SER A 273 4.01 3.01 -46.10
N CYS A 274 5.24 2.56 -45.83
CA CYS A 274 5.51 1.50 -44.85
C CYS A 274 6.28 1.95 -43.60
N GLN A 275 6.65 3.23 -43.50
CA GLN A 275 7.35 3.84 -42.36
C GLN A 275 8.74 3.27 -42.01
N PHE A 276 9.25 2.28 -42.74
CA PHE A 276 10.63 1.81 -42.57
C PHE A 276 11.65 2.88 -42.98
N TYR A 277 12.75 2.95 -42.23
CA TYR A 277 13.89 3.80 -42.57
C TYR A 277 14.62 3.30 -43.82
N VAL A 278 14.98 4.24 -44.68
CA VAL A 278 15.75 4.04 -45.89
C VAL A 278 17.02 4.88 -45.81
N ASP A 279 18.15 4.21 -45.96
CA ASP A 279 19.46 4.84 -46.11
C ASP A 279 19.74 5.09 -47.59
N LYS A 280 20.29 6.26 -47.92
CA LYS A 280 20.73 6.62 -49.27
C LYS A 280 22.24 6.83 -49.23
N THR A 281 22.97 5.95 -49.90
CA THR A 281 24.43 6.07 -50.03
C THR A 281 24.80 7.09 -51.10
N GLU A 282 24.35 6.92 -52.34
CA GLU A 282 24.72 7.75 -53.49
C GLU A 282 23.56 7.85 -54.51
N GLY A 283 23.71 8.68 -55.55
CA GLY A 283 22.76 8.77 -56.67
C GLY A 283 21.60 9.76 -56.52
N CYS A 284 20.54 9.56 -57.33
CA CYS A 284 19.37 10.43 -57.48
C CYS A 284 18.49 10.47 -56.21
N LEU A 285 17.63 11.49 -56.11
CA LEU A 285 16.63 11.61 -55.05
C LEU A 285 15.41 10.69 -55.25
N HIS A 286 15.24 10.05 -56.41
CA HIS A 286 14.18 9.07 -56.63
C HIS A 286 14.53 7.74 -55.95
N ILE A 287 13.72 7.31 -55.00
CA ILE A 287 13.91 6.06 -54.26
C ILE A 287 12.68 5.17 -54.40
N THR A 288 12.92 3.91 -54.73
CA THR A 288 11.90 2.84 -54.68
C THR A 288 12.10 2.02 -53.42
N CYS A 289 11.12 2.04 -52.50
CA CYS A 289 11.18 1.28 -51.26
C CYS A 289 11.05 -0.24 -51.51
N ARG A 290 11.42 -1.06 -50.51
CA ARG A 290 11.16 -2.50 -50.50
C ARG A 290 9.67 -2.84 -50.63
N CYS A 291 8.78 -1.98 -50.12
CA CYS A 291 7.32 -2.10 -50.32
C CYS A 291 6.85 -1.65 -51.71
N LYS A 292 7.76 -1.36 -52.64
CA LYS A 292 7.51 -0.88 -54.01
C LYS A 292 6.98 0.55 -54.13
N PHE A 293 6.81 1.27 -53.02
CA PHE A 293 6.44 2.69 -53.07
C PHE A 293 7.62 3.57 -53.53
N GLU A 294 7.35 4.46 -54.48
CA GLU A 294 8.34 5.39 -55.03
C GLU A 294 8.15 6.79 -54.46
N PHE A 295 9.23 7.38 -53.95
CA PHE A 295 9.17 8.68 -53.30
C PHE A 295 10.48 9.46 -53.46
N CYS A 296 10.42 10.76 -53.22
CA CYS A 296 11.60 11.61 -53.19
C CYS A 296 12.30 11.52 -51.84
N TYR A 297 13.60 11.23 -51.85
CA TYR A 297 14.42 11.16 -50.65
C TYR A 297 14.65 12.51 -49.98
N ALA A 298 14.46 13.66 -50.63
CA ALA A 298 14.65 14.95 -49.98
C ALA A 298 13.40 15.37 -49.19
N CYS A 299 12.23 15.36 -49.83
CA CYS A 299 10.98 15.86 -49.24
C CYS A 299 10.04 14.77 -48.72
N GLY A 300 10.26 13.50 -49.04
CA GLY A 300 9.38 12.40 -48.66
C GLY A 300 8.04 12.34 -49.43
N ALA A 301 7.83 13.16 -50.46
CA ALA A 301 6.61 13.12 -51.26
C ALA A 301 6.62 11.96 -52.26
N THR A 302 5.42 11.49 -52.65
CA THR A 302 5.23 10.49 -53.71
C THR A 302 5.91 10.94 -55.00
N TRP A 303 6.65 10.04 -55.63
CA TRP A 303 7.32 10.34 -56.90
C TRP A 303 6.29 10.45 -58.04
N SER A 304 6.37 11.52 -58.81
CA SER A 304 5.55 11.75 -59.99
C SER A 304 6.39 12.37 -61.11
N SER A 305 5.95 12.27 -62.36
CA SER A 305 6.69 12.80 -63.52
C SER A 305 6.92 14.33 -63.46
N THR A 306 6.12 15.04 -62.66
CA THR A 306 6.23 16.49 -62.42
C THR A 306 7.02 16.84 -61.17
N HIS A 307 7.54 15.86 -60.43
CA HIS A 307 8.27 16.09 -59.20
C HIS A 307 9.72 16.53 -59.50
N GLY A 308 10.00 17.84 -59.36
CA GLY A 308 11.31 18.44 -59.60
C GLY A 308 11.66 19.55 -58.60
N GLY A 309 12.93 19.98 -58.58
CA GLY A 309 13.39 21.14 -57.80
C GLY A 309 13.69 20.89 -56.32
N CYS A 310 13.69 19.65 -55.86
CA CYS A 310 14.14 19.32 -54.50
C CYS A 310 15.69 19.20 -54.47
N GLN A 311 16.31 19.89 -53.52
CA GLN A 311 17.74 19.78 -53.19
C GLN A 311 17.90 19.25 -51.78
#